data_AF-A0A355SFQ2-F1
#
_entry.id   AF-A0A355SFQ2-F1
#
_cell.length_a   1.000
_cell.length_b   1.000
_cell.length_c   1.000
_cell.angle_alpha   90.00
_cell.angle_beta   90.00
_cell.angle_gamma   90.00
#
_symmetry.space_group_name_H-M   'P 1'
#
loop_
_entity.id
_entity.type
_entity.pdbx_description
1 polymer ?
#
loop_
_entity_poly.entity_id
_entity_poly.type
_entity_poly.pdbx_seq_one_letter_code
_entity_poly.pdbx_strand_id
1 'polypeptide(L)'
;NNSVMLRAVPIVFGEPQLKKLFMEILDLANGGNTSAKSTIDNILYTMACRSAVKANDKLNNIEMEGLVKMLRQAANPYTCPHGRPTIIKITEKELEKKFKRIQ
;
A
#
# COMPACT_ATOMS: atom_id res chain seq x y z
N ASN A 1 -20.24 7.02 30.23
CA ASN A 1 -21.25 6.75 29.18
C ASN A 1 -20.53 6.92 27.84
N ASN A 2 -19.74 5.92 27.41
CA ASN A 2 -18.76 6.06 26.32
C ASN A 2 -18.90 4.91 25.29
N SER A 3 -20.10 4.72 24.77
CA SER A 3 -20.38 3.70 23.75
C SER A 3 -20.79 4.37 22.45
N VAL A 4 -20.22 3.92 21.34
CA VAL A 4 -20.53 4.40 19.99
C VAL A 4 -20.88 3.22 19.08
N MET A 5 -21.82 3.42 18.16
CA MET A 5 -22.27 2.41 17.21
C MET A 5 -21.86 2.80 15.79
N LEU A 6 -21.09 1.93 15.12
CA LEU A 6 -20.78 2.07 13.71
C LEU A 6 -21.88 1.42 12.88
N ARG A 7 -22.59 2.22 12.06
CA ARG A 7 -23.69 1.73 11.20
C ARG A 7 -23.28 1.44 9.76
N ALA A 8 -22.21 2.09 9.29
CA ALA A 8 -21.70 1.92 7.94
C ALA A 8 -20.21 2.24 7.88
N VAL A 9 -19.51 1.55 6.99
CA VAL A 9 -18.11 1.82 6.64
C VAL A 9 -17.92 1.62 5.13
N PRO A 10 -17.03 2.37 4.47
CA PRO A 10 -16.69 2.10 3.08
C PRO A 10 -16.05 0.71 2.95
N ILE A 11 -16.60 -0.14 2.08
CA ILE A 11 -15.95 -1.40 1.70
C ILE A 11 -14.87 -1.05 0.69
N VAL A 12 -13.65 -0.86 1.17
CA VAL A 12 -12.47 -0.67 0.31
C VAL A 12 -11.49 -1.77 0.65
N PHE A 13 -11.26 -2.68 -0.30
CA PHE A 13 -10.32 -3.81 -0.23
C PHE A 13 -10.67 -5.02 0.67
N GLY A 14 -11.95 -5.31 0.92
CA GLY A 14 -12.39 -6.52 1.64
C GLY A 14 -12.98 -6.22 3.03
N GLU A 15 -13.04 -7.21 3.93
CA GLU A 15 -13.46 -6.98 5.33
C GLU A 15 -12.34 -6.27 6.11
N PRO A 16 -12.49 -4.97 6.43
CA PRO A 16 -11.48 -4.27 7.21
C PRO A 16 -11.54 -4.79 8.66
N GLN A 17 -10.43 -4.73 9.38
CA GLN A 17 -10.46 -4.80 10.84
C GLN A 17 -11.12 -3.51 11.39
N LEU A 18 -12.45 -3.45 11.33
CA LEU A 18 -13.27 -2.24 11.51
C LEU A 18 -12.97 -1.51 12.82
N LYS A 19 -12.89 -2.25 13.92
CA LYS A 19 -12.58 -1.69 15.23
C LYS A 19 -11.21 -1.02 15.25
N LYS A 20 -10.20 -1.67 14.68
CA LYS A 20 -8.83 -1.15 14.66
C LYS A 20 -8.73 0.10 13.79
N LEU A 21 -9.32 0.07 12.60
CA LEU A 21 -9.38 1.23 11.70
C LEU A 21 -10.10 2.41 12.38
N PHE A 22 -11.24 2.16 13.02
CA PHE A 22 -11.99 3.21 13.72
C PHE A 22 -11.18 3.84 14.86
N MET A 23 -10.49 3.04 15.67
CA MET A 23 -9.62 3.57 16.72
C MET A 23 -8.45 4.38 16.14
N GLU A 24 -7.81 3.91 15.06
CA GLU A 24 -6.74 4.65 14.37
C GLU A 24 -7.23 6.01 13.84
N ILE A 25 -8.46 6.08 13.30
CA ILE A 25 -9.08 7.34 12.86
C ILE A 25 -9.31 8.28 14.04
N LEU A 26 -9.82 7.78 15.17
CA LEU A 26 -10.06 8.58 16.37
C LEU A 26 -8.75 9.13 16.95
N ASP A 27 -7.70 8.31 17.00
CA ASP A 27 -6.38 8.73 17.46
C ASP A 27 -5.79 9.83 16.57
N LEU A 28 -5.93 9.71 15.25
CA LEU A 28 -5.53 10.75 14.29
C LEU A 28 -6.36 12.03 14.42
N ALA A 29 -7.66 11.93 14.75
CA ALA A 29 -8.52 13.09 14.96
C ALA A 29 -8.19 13.83 16.28
N ASN A 30 -7.69 13.13 17.29
CA ASN A 30 -7.28 13.70 18.57
C ASN A 30 -5.86 14.33 18.53
N GLY A 31 -5.00 13.91 17.59
CA GLY A 31 -3.68 14.49 17.35
C GLY A 31 -3.74 15.74 16.47
N GLY A 32 -3.80 16.93 17.08
CA GLY A 32 -4.05 18.21 16.42
C GLY A 32 -3.18 18.60 15.21
N ASN A 33 -3.69 19.58 14.44
CA ASN A 33 -3.06 20.29 13.31
C ASN A 33 -2.68 19.48 12.05
N THR A 34 -3.29 18.32 11.82
CA THR A 34 -3.32 17.72 10.48
C THR A 34 -4.61 18.09 9.75
N SER A 35 -4.50 18.50 8.50
CA SER A 35 -5.69 18.75 7.67
C SER A 35 -6.51 17.45 7.53
N ALA A 36 -7.83 17.56 7.45
CA ALA A 36 -8.69 16.39 7.22
C ALA A 36 -8.23 15.56 6.00
N LYS A 37 -7.68 16.22 4.97
CA LYS A 37 -7.10 15.59 3.79
C LYS A 37 -5.89 14.71 4.13
N SER A 38 -4.92 15.22 4.89
CA SER A 38 -3.73 14.45 5.28
C SER A 38 -4.08 13.23 6.14
N THR A 39 -5.13 13.33 6.96
CA THR A 39 -5.62 12.21 7.76
C THR A 39 -6.25 11.13 6.87
N ILE A 40 -7.08 11.54 5.90
CA ILE A 40 -7.67 10.62 4.91
C ILE A 40 -6.59 9.92 4.09
N ASP A 41 -5.57 10.66 3.61
CA ASP A 41 -4.46 10.07 2.84
C ASP A 41 -3.72 9.00 3.67
N ASN A 42 -3.41 9.28 4.93
CA ASN A 42 -2.75 8.31 5.83
C ASN A 42 -3.59 7.04 6.05
N ILE A 43 -4.90 7.19 6.18
CA ILE A 43 -5.83 6.06 6.30
C ILE A 43 -5.80 5.23 5.00
N LEU A 44 -5.95 5.88 3.85
CA LEU A 44 -5.93 5.22 2.54
C LEU A 44 -4.62 4.49 2.28
N TYR A 45 -3.48 5.10 2.65
CA TYR A 45 -2.16 4.50 2.49
C TYR A 45 -2.03 3.27 3.39
N THR A 46 -2.48 3.36 4.64
CA THR A 46 -2.48 2.24 5.59
C THR A 46 -3.36 1.10 5.09
N MET A 47 -4.56 1.41 4.59
CA MET A 47 -5.48 0.42 4.03
C MET A 47 -4.88 -0.27 2.80
N ALA A 48 -4.38 0.51 1.83
CA ALA A 48 -3.73 -0.01 0.63
C ALA A 48 -2.53 -0.89 0.96
N CYS A 49 -1.72 -0.50 1.95
CA CYS A 49 -0.63 -1.35 2.42
C CYS A 49 -1.14 -2.62 3.09
N ARG A 50 -2.20 -2.60 3.91
CA ARG A 50 -2.71 -3.79 4.59
C ARG A 50 -3.31 -4.81 3.61
N SER A 51 -4.01 -4.36 2.57
CA SER A 51 -4.63 -5.23 1.56
C SER A 51 -3.70 -5.68 0.45
N ALA A 52 -2.51 -5.08 0.32
CA ALA A 52 -1.54 -5.47 -0.69
C ALA A 52 -1.00 -6.89 -0.46
N VAL A 53 -0.61 -7.54 -1.55
CA VAL A 53 0.19 -8.78 -1.55
C VAL A 53 1.43 -8.61 -0.67
N LYS A 54 1.70 -9.61 0.15
CA LYS A 54 2.74 -9.63 1.18
C LYS A 54 3.86 -10.61 0.86
N ALA A 55 4.94 -10.47 1.62
CA ALA A 55 5.98 -11.47 1.64
C ALA A 55 5.37 -12.83 2.03
N ASN A 56 5.76 -13.87 1.29
CA ASN A 56 5.28 -15.25 1.41
C ASN A 56 3.86 -15.54 0.90
N ASP A 57 3.14 -14.56 0.36
CA ASP A 57 1.92 -14.85 -0.38
C ASP A 57 2.28 -15.65 -1.65
N LYS A 58 1.62 -16.79 -1.84
CA LYS A 58 1.80 -17.60 -3.03
C LYS A 58 0.97 -17.03 -4.15
N LEU A 59 1.63 -16.66 -5.24
CA LEU A 59 0.98 -16.19 -6.46
C LEU A 59 1.21 -17.18 -7.60
N ASN A 60 0.16 -17.40 -8.39
CA ASN A 60 0.28 -18.04 -9.68
C ASN A 60 0.66 -17.02 -10.77
N ASN A 61 1.00 -17.51 -11.97
CA ASN A 61 1.45 -16.64 -13.07
C ASN A 61 0.40 -15.61 -13.51
N ILE A 62 -0.89 -15.99 -13.50
CA ILE A 62 -1.99 -15.11 -13.90
C ILE A 62 -2.12 -13.94 -12.90
N GLU A 63 -1.99 -14.22 -11.60
CA GLU A 63 -2.01 -13.20 -10.55
C GLU A 63 -0.82 -12.25 -10.67
N MET A 64 0.39 -12.79 -10.90
CA MET A 64 1.60 -11.97 -11.10
C MET A 64 1.48 -11.05 -12.31
N GLU A 65 1.02 -11.55 -13.45
CA GLU A 65 0.79 -10.74 -14.66
C GLU A 65 -0.28 -9.66 -14.41
N GLY A 66 -1.35 -10.02 -13.71
CA GLY A 66 -2.39 -9.09 -13.28
C GLY A 66 -1.84 -7.93 -12.45
N LEU A 67 -1.00 -8.21 -11.45
CA LEU A 67 -0.36 -7.19 -10.62
C LEU A 67 0.52 -6.25 -11.44
N VAL A 68 1.33 -6.78 -12.36
CA VAL A 68 2.19 -5.96 -13.23
C VAL A 68 1.33 -5.08 -14.15
N LYS A 69 0.23 -5.60 -14.69
CA LYS A 69 -0.71 -4.83 -15.52
C LYS A 69 -1.37 -3.69 -14.72
N MET A 70 -1.83 -3.98 -13.50
CA MET A 70 -2.39 -2.97 -12.60
C MET A 70 -1.37 -1.89 -12.25
N LEU A 71 -0.13 -2.28 -11.94
CA LEU A 71 0.96 -1.34 -11.64
C LEU A 71 1.19 -0.38 -12.81
N ARG A 72 1.20 -0.87 -14.06
CA ARG A 72 1.36 -0.01 -15.26
C ARG A 72 0.24 1.01 -15.45
N GLN A 73 -0.94 0.77 -14.89
CA GLN A 73 -2.09 1.66 -14.99
C GLN A 73 -2.15 2.70 -13.85
N ALA A 74 -1.32 2.54 -12.81
CA ALA A 74 -1.26 3.48 -11.70
C ALA A 74 -0.72 4.85 -12.17
N ALA A 75 -1.30 5.93 -11.64
CA ALA A 75 -0.87 7.30 -11.96
C ALA A 75 0.63 7.54 -11.67
N ASN A 76 1.16 6.92 -10.61
CA ASN A 76 2.59 6.84 -10.35
C ASN A 76 2.98 5.37 -10.10
N PRO A 77 3.58 4.68 -11.09
CA PRO A 77 3.93 3.27 -10.98
C PRO A 77 5.30 3.04 -10.33
N TYR A 78 6.05 4.09 -9.98
CA TYR A 78 7.45 4.00 -9.55
C TYR A 78 7.66 4.11 -8.04
N THR A 79 6.67 4.64 -7.32
CA THR A 79 6.74 4.88 -5.89
C THR A 79 5.44 4.50 -5.21
N CYS A 80 5.51 3.72 -4.13
CA CYS A 80 4.33 3.42 -3.32
C CYS A 80 3.88 4.67 -2.54
N PRO A 81 2.66 4.69 -2.00
CA PRO A 81 2.16 5.85 -1.25
C PRO A 81 3.01 6.27 -0.04
N HIS A 82 3.81 5.35 0.51
CA HIS A 82 4.76 5.60 1.60
C HIS A 82 6.20 5.91 1.14
N GLY A 83 6.45 6.07 -0.16
CA GLY A 83 7.76 6.47 -0.68
C GLY A 83 8.71 5.33 -1.06
N ARG A 84 8.34 4.05 -0.91
CA ARG A 84 9.20 2.94 -1.33
C ARG A 84 9.18 2.78 -2.85
N PRO A 85 10.32 2.51 -3.50
CA PRO A 85 10.34 2.19 -4.93
C PRO A 85 9.59 0.88 -5.18
N THR A 86 8.75 0.87 -6.21
CA THR A 86 7.98 -0.32 -6.65
C THR A 86 8.70 -1.10 -7.75
N ILE A 87 9.63 -0.47 -8.47
CA ILE A 87 10.37 -1.06 -9.58
C ILE A 87 11.86 -0.73 -9.40
N ILE A 88 12.71 -1.75 -9.55
CA ILE A 88 14.16 -1.58 -9.69
C ILE A 88 14.55 -2.11 -11.07
N LYS A 89 15.30 -1.31 -11.83
CA LYS A 89 15.85 -1.72 -13.12
C LYS A 89 17.28 -2.21 -12.91
N ILE A 90 17.57 -3.41 -13.39
CA ILE A 90 18.93 -3.94 -13.52
C ILE A 90 19.16 -4.18 -15.01
N THR A 91 20.09 -3.45 -15.59
CA THR A 91 20.49 -3.62 -16.99
C THR A 91 21.37 -4.87 -17.15
N GLU A 92 21.44 -5.39 -18.36
CA GLU A 92 22.31 -6.52 -18.70
C GLU A 92 23.77 -6.20 -18.37
N LYS A 93 24.25 -5.00 -18.73
CA LYS A 93 25.60 -4.53 -18.39
C LYS A 93 25.86 -4.50 -16.87
N GLU A 94 24.89 -4.03 -16.08
CA GLU A 94 25.03 -4.04 -14.61
C GLU A 94 25.07 -5.46 -14.07
N LEU A 95 24.29 -6.37 -14.66
CA LEU A 95 24.30 -7.78 -14.30
C LEU A 95 25.66 -8.41 -14.62
N GLU A 96 26.18 -8.22 -15.84
CA GLU A 96 27.49 -8.71 -16.26
C GLU A 96 28.62 -8.19 -15.37
N LYS A 97 28.60 -6.90 -15.04
CA LYS A 97 29.57 -6.29 -14.12
C LYS A 97 29.48 -6.89 -12.72
N LYS A 98 28.28 -7.13 -12.18
CA LYS A 98 28.09 -7.79 -10.88
C LYS A 98 28.61 -9.22 -10.86
N PHE A 99 28.54 -9.92 -11.99
CA PHE A 99 29.14 -11.25 -12.19
C PHE A 99 30.60 -11.20 -12.67
N LYS A 100 31.24 -10.02 -12.70
CA LYS A 100 32.64 -9.82 -13.13
C LYS A 100 32.97 -10.33 -14.53
N ARG A 101 31.97 -10.33 -15.44
CA ARG A 101 32.16 -10.72 -16.85
C ARG A 101 32.78 -9.59 -17.68
N ILE A 102 32.59 -8.34 -17.24
CA ILE A 102 33.13 -7.11 -17.83
C ILE A 102 33.61 -6.18 -16.70
N GLN A 103 34.43 -5.19 -17.03
CA GLN A 103 34.98 -4.19 -16.09
C GLN A 103 34.16 -2.89 -16.04
#